data_AF-A0A642HUB0-F1
#
_entry.id   AF-A0A642HUB0-F1
#
_cell.length_a   1.000
_cell.length_b   1.000
_cell.length_c   1.000
_cell.angle_alpha   90.00
_cell.angle_beta   90.00
_cell.angle_gamma   90.00
#
_symmetry.space_group_name_H-M   'P 1'
#
loop_
_entity.id
_entity.type
_entity.pdbx_description
1 polymer ?
#
loop_
_entity_poly.entity_id
_entity_poly.type
_entity_poly.pdbx_seq_one_letter_code
_entity_poly.pdbx_strand_id
1 'polypeptide(L)'
;MKNKSIASFMIKIVMMPLLFTISCVNEISEDSVDIPGEIPIRLSTQILCNHTRAINNEFQEKDAIGLYVLTQLSTINQKRYIDNMRFTCSQATGFEPEETIYYPKGDGKCDFISYYPFQETGINQDQSIMQVQIHTDQSSVSKHSLSDFMIATNSDITPSQNMVSMEYKHKLCKLKITIKPAPGEDIDELLNDNPSLSLNGFHSDASYDFLTDRFEPSGQTISVTPHGEWKIENNALTGKEVILIPEKIESDNHYINIDINGKSYSCPFPDNFQLASEKNCSIAIIYKSSEGIQINNFDHSITDWTEGDSGETTAQETSGVIHLSALKFSKSNVYKAINEGTQVAEICKEYLLADNIDAQAIVVYPVLNGATDLNNGTVICLLDEPASIHGGKVSWNKVNNALDYTPGNQSIISDFYITQDNSISISKPENPLPVRLQEEVLTDIRNTETQTYPIVKIGIQYWMGRSLEATHYTDGKAITLKKDFTTTAGYYTGKFKDAPQDFYFYNSEAVISGKLSPQGWSIPTETEWELLKQYINNDASKLKFGPWSSDENGDKLPILNITGFNGVPEGYILKSKNGYTNGLYTVVYWSTNSSGNQTNRAIYLLHTTNEIKDGNITDRALSVRCIRK
;
A
#
# COMPACT_ATOMS: atom_id res chain seq x y z
N MET A 1 -77.01 5.84 45.74
CA MET A 1 -77.07 5.60 47.20
C MET A 1 -75.65 5.44 47.73
N LYS A 2 -75.13 6.36 48.58
CA LYS A 2 -73.82 6.31 49.30
C LYS A 2 -72.54 6.20 48.40
N ASN A 3 -71.30 6.58 48.74
CA ASN A 3 -70.61 7.53 49.66
C ASN A 3 -69.10 7.46 49.27
N LYS A 4 -68.18 8.44 49.32
CA LYS A 4 -68.12 9.91 49.60
C LYS A 4 -67.66 10.66 48.31
N SER A 5 -67.19 11.91 48.16
CA SER A 5 -66.54 13.01 48.94
C SER A 5 -65.05 12.79 49.29
N ILE A 6 -64.01 13.45 48.71
CA ILE A 6 -63.69 14.85 48.29
C ILE A 6 -62.92 15.66 49.37
N ALA A 7 -61.70 16.13 49.01
CA ALA A 7 -60.94 17.34 49.43
C ALA A 7 -59.45 17.19 49.02
N SER A 8 -58.60 18.19 48.74
CA SER A 8 -58.73 19.62 48.36
C SER A 8 -57.31 20.10 47.95
N PHE A 9 -56.98 20.42 46.68
CA PHE A 9 -57.19 21.69 45.93
C PHE A 9 -56.09 22.75 46.11
N MET A 10 -55.63 23.34 44.99
CA MET A 10 -54.82 24.57 44.74
C MET A 10 -53.54 24.34 43.91
N ILE A 11 -53.15 25.20 42.95
CA ILE A 11 -53.89 26.16 42.09
C ILE A 11 -53.08 26.37 40.79
N LYS A 12 -53.71 26.80 39.68
CA LYS A 12 -53.02 27.21 38.43
C LYS A 12 -53.52 28.58 37.97
N ILE A 13 -52.59 29.47 37.59
CA ILE A 13 -52.68 30.64 36.68
C ILE A 13 -51.20 30.99 36.34
N VAL A 14 -50.68 31.35 35.16
CA VAL A 14 -51.11 31.59 33.76
C VAL A 14 -50.69 33.01 33.27
N MET A 15 -49.78 33.00 32.27
CA MET A 15 -49.50 34.02 31.23
C MET A 15 -48.72 35.34 31.47
N MET A 16 -47.66 35.47 30.63
CA MET A 16 -47.22 36.67 29.89
C MET A 16 -46.54 37.84 30.67
N PRO A 17 -45.87 38.83 30.01
CA PRO A 17 -44.55 39.27 30.45
C PRO A 17 -44.43 40.81 30.58
N LEU A 18 -43.25 41.31 30.97
CA LEU A 18 -42.86 42.70 30.73
C LEU A 18 -41.32 42.85 30.73
N LEU A 19 -40.84 43.88 30.03
CA LEU A 19 -39.43 44.28 29.98
C LEU A 19 -39.06 45.05 31.26
N PHE A 20 -37.76 45.21 31.57
CA PHE A 20 -37.09 46.52 31.53
C PHE A 20 -35.57 46.45 31.80
N THR A 21 -34.82 47.07 30.89
CA THR A 21 -33.49 47.73 31.02
C THR A 21 -32.53 47.43 32.19
N ILE A 22 -31.35 46.93 31.81
CA ILE A 22 -29.99 47.47 32.08
C ILE A 22 -29.80 48.35 33.34
N SER A 23 -28.83 47.95 34.18
CA SER A 23 -28.04 48.86 35.03
C SER A 23 -26.59 48.41 35.00
N CYS A 24 -25.68 49.21 34.44
CA CYS A 24 -24.26 48.91 34.43
C CYS A 24 -23.63 49.26 35.79
N VAL A 25 -22.78 48.37 36.31
CA VAL A 25 -21.82 48.68 37.39
C VAL A 25 -20.48 48.12 36.95
N ASN A 26 -19.41 48.90 37.13
CA ASN A 26 -18.09 48.61 36.57
C ASN A 26 -17.56 47.25 37.04
N GLU A 27 -17.27 46.35 36.11
CA GLU A 27 -16.02 45.60 36.24
C GLU A 27 -14.87 46.59 36.00
N ILE A 28 -13.89 46.55 36.89
CA ILE A 28 -12.66 47.32 36.73
C ILE A 28 -11.84 46.58 35.69
N SER A 29 -11.48 47.27 34.60
CA SER A 29 -10.36 46.82 33.77
C SER A 29 -9.08 46.95 34.60
N GLU A 30 -8.73 45.88 35.32
CA GLU A 30 -7.33 45.63 35.58
C GLU A 30 -6.71 45.42 34.20
N ASP A 31 -6.03 46.46 33.70
CA ASP A 31 -5.10 46.31 32.59
C ASP A 31 -4.08 45.27 33.03
N SER A 32 -4.24 44.04 32.55
CA SER A 32 -3.33 42.94 32.86
C SER A 32 -1.97 43.33 32.30
N VAL A 33 -1.07 43.78 33.19
CA VAL A 33 0.29 44.10 32.82
C VAL A 33 0.90 42.81 32.29
N ASP A 34 1.08 42.74 30.97
CA ASP A 34 1.63 41.59 30.27
C ASP A 34 3.08 41.39 30.71
N ILE A 35 3.30 40.63 31.79
CA ILE A 35 4.62 40.30 32.31
C ILE A 35 5.27 39.29 31.34
N PRO A 36 6.36 39.64 30.63
CA PRO A 36 7.02 38.68 29.76
C PRO A 36 7.59 37.54 30.60
N GLY A 37 7.38 36.30 30.17
CA GLY A 37 7.48 35.10 31.01
C GLY A 37 6.16 34.49 31.45
N GLU A 38 5.05 35.21 31.33
CA GLU A 38 3.70 34.74 31.69
C GLU A 38 2.72 34.85 30.50
N ILE A 39 3.14 35.51 29.41
CA ILE A 39 2.47 35.54 28.11
C ILE A 39 2.70 34.21 27.36
N PRO A 40 1.66 33.42 27.05
CA PRO A 40 1.82 32.14 26.33
C PRO A 40 2.08 32.35 24.84
N ILE A 41 2.92 31.50 24.24
CA ILE A 41 3.15 31.48 22.79
C ILE A 41 2.04 30.65 22.12
N ARG A 42 1.49 31.18 21.02
CA ARG A 42 0.45 30.52 20.20
C ARG A 42 0.78 30.72 18.72
N LEU A 43 0.58 29.69 17.91
CA LEU A 43 0.87 29.71 16.48
C LEU A 43 -0.43 29.67 15.67
N SER A 44 -0.50 30.46 14.61
CA SER A 44 -1.50 30.33 13.54
C SER A 44 -0.79 30.10 12.20
N THR A 45 -1.48 29.49 11.25
CA THR A 45 -0.97 29.25 9.89
C THR A 45 -1.90 29.86 8.87
N GLN A 46 -1.34 30.37 7.77
CA GLN A 46 -2.15 30.72 6.58
C GLN A 46 -2.71 29.47 5.89
N ILE A 47 -1.97 28.35 6.01
CA ILE A 47 -2.41 27.00 5.68
C ILE A 47 -3.50 26.56 6.67
N LEU A 48 -4.65 26.09 6.15
CA LEU A 48 -5.77 25.61 6.95
C LEU A 48 -5.61 24.13 7.34
N CYS A 49 -6.32 23.74 8.41
CA CYS A 49 -6.56 22.33 8.76
C CYS A 49 -7.96 21.92 8.28
N ASN A 50 -8.06 20.81 7.54
CA ASN A 50 -9.29 20.46 6.81
C ASN A 50 -9.77 19.02 7.08
N HIS A 51 -11.06 18.78 6.79
CA HIS A 51 -11.81 17.59 7.20
C HIS A 51 -12.08 16.62 6.02
N THR A 52 -11.73 16.98 4.78
CA THR A 52 -11.99 16.16 3.58
C THR A 52 -10.74 15.81 2.79
N ARG A 53 -10.68 14.57 2.28
CA ARG A 53 -9.59 14.06 1.44
C ARG A 53 -9.61 14.71 0.04
N ALA A 54 -9.07 15.91 -0.08
CA ALA A 54 -8.82 16.60 -1.35
C ALA A 54 -7.50 17.38 -1.26
N ILE A 55 -6.71 17.33 -2.33
CA ILE A 55 -5.36 17.89 -2.42
C ILE A 55 -5.41 19.43 -2.49
N ASN A 56 -4.61 20.12 -1.67
CA ASN A 56 -3.85 21.35 -1.99
C ASN A 56 -3.31 22.00 -0.71
N ASN A 57 -1.99 21.95 -0.48
CA ASN A 57 -1.26 22.76 0.54
C ASN A 57 -1.95 22.93 1.92
N GLU A 58 -2.54 21.86 2.48
CA GLU A 58 -3.28 21.88 3.75
C GLU A 58 -2.71 20.87 4.77
N PHE A 59 -2.59 21.30 6.03
CA PHE A 59 -2.16 20.44 7.13
C PHE A 59 -3.30 19.51 7.56
N GLN A 60 -2.98 18.26 7.85
CA GLN A 60 -3.93 17.24 8.28
C GLN A 60 -3.98 17.11 9.80
N GLU A 61 -5.11 16.63 10.32
CA GLU A 61 -5.28 16.23 11.72
C GLU A 61 -4.13 15.28 12.14
N LYS A 62 -3.36 15.71 13.16
CA LYS A 62 -2.11 15.10 13.68
C LYS A 62 -0.82 15.32 12.89
N ASP A 63 -0.80 16.14 11.85
CA ASP A 63 0.48 16.68 11.34
C ASP A 63 1.19 17.43 12.46
N ALA A 64 2.51 17.25 12.59
CA ALA A 64 3.30 17.83 13.66
C ALA A 64 4.43 18.70 13.11
N ILE A 65 4.65 19.84 13.75
CA ILE A 65 5.71 20.82 13.45
C ILE A 65 6.64 20.97 14.66
N GLY A 66 7.92 21.25 14.42
CA GLY A 66 8.86 21.63 15.49
C GLY A 66 9.06 23.14 15.51
N LEU A 67 9.14 23.73 16.71
CA LEU A 67 9.39 25.17 16.92
C LEU A 67 10.69 25.41 17.69
N TYR A 68 11.53 26.30 17.14
CA TYR A 68 12.63 26.95 17.84
C TYR A 68 12.28 28.43 18.08
N VAL A 69 12.62 28.94 19.25
CA VAL A 69 12.54 30.37 19.57
C VAL A 69 13.89 30.86 20.06
N LEU A 70 14.40 31.91 19.42
CA LEU A 70 15.72 32.50 19.65
C LEU A 70 15.55 33.89 20.26
N THR A 71 16.28 34.20 21.33
CA THR A 71 16.39 35.57 21.84
C THR A 71 17.41 36.35 20.99
N GLN A 72 17.04 37.49 20.42
CA GLN A 72 17.97 38.27 19.60
C GLN A 72 19.23 38.67 20.41
N LEU A 73 20.44 38.61 19.85
CA LEU A 73 20.84 38.34 18.46
C LEU A 73 21.29 36.88 18.21
N SER A 74 20.71 35.89 18.90
CA SER A 74 21.11 34.48 18.73
C SER A 74 20.68 33.87 17.39
N THR A 75 21.54 33.05 16.80
CA THR A 75 21.23 32.22 15.61
C THR A 75 20.90 30.77 15.99
N ILE A 76 20.37 29.98 15.04
CA ILE A 76 19.89 28.61 15.29
C ILE A 76 20.96 27.63 15.80
N ASN A 77 22.24 27.90 15.46
CA ASN A 77 23.44 27.18 15.91
C ASN A 77 24.08 27.79 17.18
N GLN A 78 23.28 28.48 18.00
CA GLN A 78 23.69 29.05 19.28
C GLN A 78 22.68 28.64 20.34
N LYS A 79 22.76 29.23 21.55
CA LYS A 79 21.81 28.94 22.61
C LYS A 79 20.39 29.38 22.22
N ARG A 80 19.49 28.41 22.14
CA ARG A 80 18.06 28.58 21.87
C ARG A 80 17.30 28.81 23.19
N TYR A 81 16.17 29.52 23.15
CA TYR A 81 15.32 29.73 24.32
C TYR A 81 14.23 28.66 24.43
N ILE A 82 13.62 28.32 23.28
CA ILE A 82 12.79 27.13 23.11
C ILE A 82 13.47 26.27 22.04
N ASP A 83 13.55 24.97 22.31
CA ASP A 83 14.32 24.02 21.52
C ASP A 83 13.41 22.88 21.04
N ASN A 84 13.21 22.78 19.73
CA ASN A 84 12.43 21.76 19.05
C ASN A 84 11.04 21.46 19.68
N MET A 85 10.31 22.48 20.16
CA MET A 85 9.00 22.27 20.79
C MET A 85 7.99 21.73 19.77
N ARG A 86 7.42 20.56 20.06
CA ARG A 86 6.41 19.92 19.25
C ARG A 86 5.09 20.68 19.33
N PHE A 87 4.53 21.01 18.16
CA PHE A 87 3.12 21.36 18.02
C PHE A 87 2.43 20.33 17.13
N THR A 88 1.18 19.98 17.44
CA THR A 88 0.35 19.03 16.68
C THR A 88 -0.88 19.74 16.13
N CYS A 89 -1.24 19.47 14.89
CA CYS A 89 -2.39 20.08 14.22
C CYS A 89 -3.70 19.40 14.67
N SER A 90 -4.65 20.21 15.14
CA SER A 90 -5.96 19.84 15.66
C SER A 90 -7.05 20.65 14.97
N GLN A 91 -8.07 19.97 14.43
CA GLN A 91 -9.23 20.60 13.78
C GLN A 91 -10.02 21.56 14.69
N ALA A 92 -9.89 21.45 16.02
CA ALA A 92 -10.65 22.28 16.96
C ALA A 92 -9.99 23.65 17.26
N THR A 93 -8.67 23.74 17.11
CA THR A 93 -7.85 24.78 17.77
C THR A 93 -6.64 25.24 16.95
N GLY A 94 -6.29 24.55 15.86
CA GLY A 94 -5.09 24.83 15.07
C GLY A 94 -3.90 24.04 15.59
N PHE A 95 -2.74 24.67 15.74
CA PHE A 95 -1.54 24.01 16.27
C PHE A 95 -1.49 24.12 17.80
N GLU A 96 -1.60 22.97 18.48
CA GLU A 96 -1.49 22.84 19.93
C GLU A 96 -0.09 22.35 20.32
N PRO A 97 0.64 23.02 21.24
CA PRO A 97 1.93 22.54 21.71
C PRO A 97 1.79 21.35 22.67
N GLU A 98 2.82 20.51 22.76
CA GLU A 98 2.85 19.39 23.72
C GLU A 98 2.85 19.86 25.19
N GLU A 99 3.47 21.01 25.48
CA GLU A 99 3.33 21.73 26.74
C GLU A 99 3.17 23.25 26.52
N THR A 100 2.50 23.95 27.45
CA THR A 100 2.29 25.39 27.35
C THR A 100 3.61 26.16 27.46
N ILE A 101 4.13 26.62 26.32
CA ILE A 101 5.30 27.48 26.24
C ILE A 101 4.95 28.97 26.35
N TYR A 102 5.92 29.76 26.83
CA TYR A 102 5.79 31.19 27.13
C TYR A 102 6.90 32.00 26.46
N TYR A 103 6.70 33.31 26.29
CA TYR A 103 7.77 34.23 25.88
C TYR A 103 8.83 34.40 26.99
N PRO A 104 10.09 34.74 26.67
CA PRO A 104 11.15 34.96 27.67
C PRO A 104 10.85 36.18 28.57
N LYS A 105 11.56 36.26 29.71
CA LYS A 105 11.40 37.36 30.68
C LYS A 105 12.13 38.64 30.25
N GLY A 106 11.43 39.77 30.31
CA GLY A 106 11.87 41.08 29.82
C GLY A 106 11.45 41.38 28.38
N ASP A 107 11.64 42.63 27.95
CA ASP A 107 11.12 43.19 26.68
C ASP A 107 11.91 42.76 25.43
N GLY A 108 12.49 41.56 25.47
CA GLY A 108 13.38 41.04 24.43
C GLY A 108 12.61 40.54 23.20
N LYS A 109 13.00 41.01 22.02
CA LYS A 109 12.53 40.46 20.75
C LYS A 109 13.00 39.02 20.56
N CYS A 110 12.14 38.23 19.93
CA CYS A 110 12.37 36.84 19.60
C CYS A 110 12.31 36.61 18.10
N ASP A 111 13.17 35.73 17.60
CA ASP A 111 13.07 35.18 16.25
C ASP A 111 12.56 33.74 16.33
N PHE A 112 11.58 33.41 15.49
CA PHE A 112 10.87 32.14 15.46
C PHE A 112 11.27 31.37 14.19
N ILE A 113 11.62 30.10 14.34
CA ILE A 113 11.90 29.18 13.23
C ILE A 113 11.09 27.91 13.46
N SER A 114 10.23 27.54 12.52
CA SER A 114 9.41 26.32 12.62
C SER A 114 9.49 25.50 11.34
N TYR A 115 9.38 24.18 11.46
CA TYR A 115 9.55 23.25 10.35
C TYR A 115 8.58 22.08 10.40
N TYR A 116 8.33 21.48 9.24
CA TYR A 116 7.51 20.29 9.02
C TYR A 116 8.26 19.32 8.08
N PRO A 117 8.14 17.99 8.25
CA PRO A 117 7.54 17.30 9.39
C PRO A 117 8.42 17.36 10.64
N PHE A 118 7.80 17.36 11.82
CA PHE A 118 8.49 17.29 13.11
C PHE A 118 9.35 16.03 13.25
N GLN A 119 10.55 16.20 13.82
CA GLN A 119 11.46 15.12 14.19
C GLN A 119 11.87 15.27 15.66
N GLU A 120 11.80 14.19 16.45
CA GLU A 120 12.18 14.20 17.88
C GLU A 120 13.62 14.72 18.11
N THR A 121 14.55 14.43 17.19
CA THR A 121 15.95 14.88 17.26
C THR A 121 16.16 16.35 16.89
N GLY A 122 15.33 16.90 16.01
CA GLY A 122 15.47 18.26 15.50
C GLY A 122 16.87 18.59 14.95
N ILE A 123 17.32 19.81 15.25
CA ILE A 123 18.69 20.29 15.02
C ILE A 123 19.46 20.13 16.33
N ASN A 124 20.64 19.51 16.34
CA ASN A 124 21.45 19.42 17.56
C ASN A 124 21.83 20.81 18.12
N GLN A 125 22.13 20.89 19.41
CA GLN A 125 22.67 22.11 19.99
C GLN A 125 24.01 22.48 19.31
N ASP A 126 24.25 23.79 19.14
CA ASP A 126 25.44 24.37 18.50
C ASP A 126 25.65 23.96 17.01
N GLN A 127 24.62 23.39 16.36
CA GLN A 127 24.58 23.06 14.93
C GLN A 127 23.43 23.80 14.20
N SER A 128 23.52 23.89 12.88
CA SER A 128 22.46 24.42 11.99
C SER A 128 21.88 23.37 11.03
N ILE A 129 22.34 22.12 11.13
CA ILE A 129 22.03 21.05 10.17
C ILE A 129 20.96 20.11 10.74
N MET A 130 19.97 19.79 9.91
CA MET A 130 18.97 18.74 10.14
C MET A 130 19.14 17.63 9.09
N GLN A 131 18.69 16.41 9.39
CA GLN A 131 18.50 15.37 8.37
C GLN A 131 17.09 15.51 7.78
N VAL A 132 16.97 15.45 6.46
CA VAL A 132 15.69 15.52 5.74
C VAL A 132 15.55 14.25 4.93
N GLN A 133 14.37 13.63 5.02
CA GLN A 133 14.07 12.38 4.33
C GLN A 133 12.77 12.51 3.52
N ILE A 134 12.72 11.87 2.36
CA ILE A 134 11.49 11.65 1.59
C ILE A 134 11.11 10.17 1.58
N HIS A 135 9.82 9.86 1.52
CA HIS A 135 9.38 8.48 1.36
C HIS A 135 9.63 7.99 -0.06
N THR A 136 10.16 6.77 -0.18
CA THR A 136 10.41 6.06 -1.44
C THR A 136 9.12 5.63 -2.16
N ASP A 137 8.01 5.60 -1.43
CA ASP A 137 6.66 5.40 -1.94
C ASP A 137 5.78 6.57 -1.48
N GLN A 138 5.41 7.46 -2.40
CA GLN A 138 4.53 8.60 -2.13
C GLN A 138 3.10 8.35 -2.65
N SER A 139 2.76 7.13 -3.07
CA SER A 139 1.43 6.82 -3.63
C SER A 139 0.29 7.22 -2.69
N SER A 140 0.44 6.96 -1.39
CA SER A 140 -0.50 7.40 -0.36
C SER A 140 -0.30 8.87 0.05
N VAL A 141 -1.42 9.59 0.23
CA VAL A 141 -1.45 11.01 0.66
C VAL A 141 -0.56 11.27 1.88
N SER A 142 -0.63 10.43 2.93
CA SER A 142 0.16 10.63 4.16
C SER A 142 1.66 10.53 3.92
N LYS A 143 2.15 9.58 3.12
CA LYS A 143 3.59 9.50 2.77
C LYS A 143 4.02 10.64 1.85
N HIS A 144 3.13 11.14 0.98
CA HIS A 144 3.43 12.31 0.16
C HIS A 144 3.57 13.57 1.00
N SER A 145 2.61 13.85 1.89
CA SER A 145 2.68 14.97 2.84
C SER A 145 3.92 14.88 3.74
N LEU A 146 4.20 13.72 4.34
CA LEU A 146 5.41 13.52 5.16
C LEU A 146 6.73 13.60 4.36
N SER A 147 6.68 13.64 3.03
CA SER A 147 7.84 13.92 2.16
C SER A 147 7.99 15.41 1.82
N ASP A 148 7.09 16.30 2.27
CA ASP A 148 7.09 17.72 1.95
C ASP A 148 7.77 18.55 3.04
N PHE A 149 9.11 18.62 3.00
CA PHE A 149 9.86 19.40 3.99
C PHE A 149 9.63 20.91 3.79
N MET A 150 9.02 21.54 4.80
CA MET A 150 8.64 22.96 4.80
C MET A 150 9.22 23.72 6.00
N ILE A 151 9.53 25.00 5.83
CA ILE A 151 10.05 25.89 6.89
C ILE A 151 9.28 27.23 6.90
N ALA A 152 8.94 27.71 8.10
CA ALA A 152 8.47 29.07 8.38
C ALA A 152 9.48 29.83 9.25
N THR A 153 9.68 31.12 8.99
CA THR A 153 10.62 31.97 9.73
C THR A 153 10.04 33.37 9.98
N ASN A 154 9.94 33.77 11.25
CA ASN A 154 9.40 35.07 11.66
C ASN A 154 10.39 35.76 12.61
N SER A 155 11.09 36.78 12.12
CA SER A 155 12.00 37.60 12.93
C SER A 155 11.31 38.76 13.64
N ASP A 156 12.02 39.37 14.59
CA ASP A 156 11.67 40.65 15.22
C ASP A 156 10.37 40.65 16.06
N ILE A 157 9.89 39.49 16.50
CA ILE A 157 8.63 39.32 17.22
C ILE A 157 8.74 39.83 18.67
N THR A 158 7.94 40.84 18.99
CA THR A 158 7.73 41.32 20.37
C THR A 158 6.74 40.40 21.10
N PRO A 159 6.98 40.03 22.37
CA PRO A 159 6.01 39.31 23.19
C PRO A 159 4.63 40.00 23.23
N SER A 160 3.56 39.25 22.93
CA SER A 160 2.17 39.73 23.04
C SER A 160 1.18 38.55 23.05
N GLN A 161 -0.06 38.82 23.46
CA GLN A 161 -1.16 37.84 23.46
C GLN A 161 -1.65 37.41 22.06
N ASN A 162 -1.09 38.00 20.98
CA ASN A 162 -1.46 37.67 19.61
C ASN A 162 -0.80 36.35 19.15
N MET A 163 -1.47 35.63 18.25
CA MET A 163 -0.91 34.43 17.62
C MET A 163 0.17 34.82 16.60
N VAL A 164 1.29 34.10 16.61
CA VAL A 164 2.37 34.26 15.61
C VAL A 164 1.93 33.54 14.33
N SER A 165 1.72 34.31 13.26
CA SER A 165 1.32 33.78 11.95
C SER A 165 2.53 33.22 11.21
N MET A 166 2.57 31.90 11.08
CA MET A 166 3.61 31.15 10.36
C MET A 166 3.24 31.02 8.87
N GLU A 167 4.15 31.47 8.00
CA GLU A 167 4.08 31.29 6.55
C GLU A 167 5.12 30.25 6.14
N TYR A 168 4.66 29.04 5.80
CA TYR A 168 5.53 27.93 5.43
C TYR A 168 5.92 27.98 3.96
N LYS A 169 7.21 27.74 3.70
CA LYS A 169 7.77 27.54 2.36
C LYS A 169 8.26 26.12 2.21
N HIS A 170 7.85 25.47 1.12
CA HIS A 170 8.37 24.18 0.70
C HIS A 170 9.84 24.32 0.26
N LYS A 171 10.72 23.45 0.75
CA LYS A 171 12.16 23.52 0.49
C LYS A 171 12.67 22.48 -0.50
N LEU A 172 11.87 21.45 -0.78
CA LEU A 172 12.22 20.42 -1.75
C LEU A 172 11.86 20.87 -3.18
N CYS A 173 11.86 19.95 -4.15
CA CYS A 173 11.34 20.19 -5.49
C CYS A 173 10.13 19.29 -5.75
N LYS A 174 9.04 19.82 -6.32
CA LYS A 174 7.91 19.01 -6.79
C LYS A 174 7.98 18.81 -8.29
N LEU A 175 7.88 17.57 -8.77
CA LEU A 175 7.89 17.20 -10.18
C LEU A 175 6.53 16.65 -10.60
N LYS A 176 5.86 17.33 -11.53
CA LYS A 176 4.62 16.88 -12.18
C LYS A 176 4.93 16.05 -13.43
N ILE A 177 4.24 14.93 -13.62
CA ILE A 177 4.48 13.98 -14.71
C ILE A 177 3.24 13.89 -15.60
N THR A 178 3.43 13.96 -16.92
CA THR A 178 2.36 13.97 -17.91
C THR A 178 2.66 13.02 -19.08
N ILE A 179 1.73 12.14 -19.45
CA ILE A 179 1.88 11.26 -20.62
C ILE A 179 0.95 11.74 -21.75
N LYS A 180 1.53 12.11 -22.90
CA LYS A 180 0.83 12.58 -24.10
C LYS A 180 0.78 11.44 -25.13
N PRO A 181 -0.38 10.95 -25.59
CA PRO A 181 -0.44 10.01 -26.71
C PRO A 181 0.06 10.66 -28.01
N ALA A 182 0.80 9.91 -28.83
CA ALA A 182 1.23 10.32 -30.15
C ALA A 182 0.05 10.34 -31.15
N PRO A 183 0.15 11.06 -32.29
CA PRO A 183 -0.93 11.15 -33.27
C PRO A 183 -1.34 9.76 -33.82
N GLY A 184 -2.53 9.31 -33.45
CA GLY A 184 -3.10 8.01 -33.83
C GLY A 184 -3.22 6.99 -32.69
N GLU A 185 -2.68 7.30 -31.50
CA GLU A 185 -2.87 6.52 -30.28
C GLU A 185 -4.15 6.97 -29.55
N ASP A 186 -4.85 6.03 -28.89
CA ASP A 186 -6.08 6.31 -28.14
C ASP A 186 -5.77 6.67 -26.67
N ILE A 187 -6.32 7.79 -26.19
CA ILE A 187 -6.07 8.31 -24.84
C ILE A 187 -6.93 7.63 -23.77
N ASP A 188 -8.12 7.16 -24.14
CA ASP A 188 -9.00 6.42 -23.24
C ASP A 188 -8.47 4.98 -23.06
N GLU A 189 -7.95 4.35 -24.11
CA GLU A 189 -7.20 3.08 -23.96
C GLU A 189 -5.96 3.27 -23.06
N LEU A 190 -5.19 4.34 -23.27
CA LEU A 190 -4.01 4.66 -22.45
C LEU A 190 -4.36 4.93 -20.96
N LEU A 191 -5.52 5.54 -20.68
CA LEU A 191 -6.04 5.69 -19.31
C LEU A 191 -6.44 4.34 -18.71
N ASN A 192 -7.12 3.48 -19.48
CA ASN A 192 -7.56 2.15 -19.04
C ASN A 192 -6.39 1.20 -18.76
N ASP A 193 -5.27 1.33 -19.48
CA ASP A 193 -4.02 0.62 -19.20
C ASP A 193 -3.33 1.05 -17.89
N ASN A 194 -3.75 2.19 -17.31
CA ASN A 194 -3.32 2.75 -16.02
C ASN A 194 -1.80 2.72 -15.77
N PRO A 195 -1.00 3.57 -16.46
CA PRO A 195 0.46 3.51 -16.44
C PRO A 195 1.09 3.53 -15.03
N SER A 196 1.93 2.54 -14.75
CA SER A 196 2.73 2.48 -13.51
C SER A 196 4.01 3.32 -13.68
N LEU A 197 4.36 4.14 -12.68
CA LEU A 197 5.53 5.03 -12.69
C LEU A 197 6.52 4.69 -11.57
N SER A 198 7.81 4.89 -11.82
CA SER A 198 8.85 5.06 -10.77
C SER A 198 9.99 5.94 -11.28
N LEU A 199 10.62 6.70 -10.39
CA LEU A 199 11.73 7.61 -10.68
C LEU A 199 12.98 7.11 -9.99
N ASN A 200 14.02 6.81 -10.77
CA ASN A 200 15.19 6.07 -10.33
C ASN A 200 16.41 6.98 -10.40
N GLY A 201 17.39 6.76 -9.52
CA GLY A 201 18.63 7.54 -9.47
C GLY A 201 18.65 8.67 -8.43
N PHE A 202 17.54 8.89 -7.72
CA PHE A 202 17.38 9.98 -6.75
C PHE A 202 17.80 9.56 -5.34
N HIS A 203 18.16 10.50 -4.47
CA HIS A 203 18.41 10.21 -3.05
C HIS A 203 17.12 10.34 -2.22
N SER A 204 16.93 9.47 -1.21
CA SER A 204 15.89 9.63 -0.18
C SER A 204 16.30 10.53 0.98
N ASP A 205 17.60 10.75 1.17
CA ASP A 205 18.19 11.30 2.38
C ASP A 205 19.13 12.48 2.06
N ALA A 206 19.00 13.59 2.77
CA ALA A 206 19.92 14.71 2.68
C ALA A 206 20.15 15.37 4.04
N SER A 207 21.29 16.05 4.18
CA SER A 207 21.42 17.08 5.22
C SER A 207 20.91 18.42 4.69
N TYR A 208 20.24 19.21 5.53
CA TYR A 208 19.81 20.57 5.20
C TYR A 208 20.36 21.56 6.22
N ASP A 209 21.00 22.63 5.76
CA ASP A 209 21.59 23.68 6.60
C ASP A 209 20.70 24.93 6.67
N PHE A 210 20.17 25.20 7.86
CA PHE A 210 19.32 26.37 8.17
C PHE A 210 20.06 27.72 8.08
N LEU A 211 21.39 27.75 7.96
CA LEU A 211 22.16 29.00 7.78
C LEU A 211 22.48 29.32 6.31
N THR A 212 22.55 28.33 5.42
CA THR A 212 22.87 28.55 3.99
C THR A 212 21.74 28.22 3.02
N ASP A 213 20.62 27.65 3.50
CA ASP A 213 19.43 27.29 2.71
C ASP A 213 19.76 26.30 1.58
N ARG A 214 20.43 25.19 1.97
CA ARG A 214 21.02 24.20 1.06
C ARG A 214 20.81 22.79 1.53
N PHE A 215 20.66 21.89 0.56
CA PHE A 215 20.69 20.45 0.74
C PHE A 215 22.05 19.88 0.31
N GLU A 216 22.51 18.87 1.05
CA GLU A 216 23.58 17.96 0.63
C GLU A 216 22.99 16.53 0.57
N PRO A 217 22.63 16.02 -0.62
CA PRO A 217 22.14 14.65 -0.82
C PRO A 217 23.13 13.58 -0.36
N SER A 218 22.60 12.45 0.12
CA SER A 218 23.38 11.43 0.84
C SER A 218 22.78 10.03 0.73
N GLY A 219 23.58 9.01 1.05
CA GLY A 219 23.14 7.61 1.06
C GLY A 219 23.40 6.88 -0.25
N GLN A 220 22.42 6.08 -0.70
CA GLN A 220 22.40 5.42 -2.00
C GLN A 220 21.23 5.98 -2.82
N THR A 221 21.35 5.91 -4.15
CA THR A 221 20.27 6.25 -5.06
C THR A 221 19.17 5.17 -5.05
N ILE A 222 17.92 5.61 -5.17
CA ILE A 222 16.71 4.78 -4.99
C ILE A 222 15.70 4.94 -6.14
N SER A 223 14.61 4.17 -6.05
CA SER A 223 13.38 4.33 -6.83
C SER A 223 12.31 5.03 -5.97
N VAL A 224 11.78 6.16 -6.44
CA VAL A 224 10.65 6.91 -5.84
C VAL A 224 9.36 6.65 -6.62
N THR A 225 8.27 6.29 -5.94
CA THR A 225 6.93 6.08 -6.56
C THR A 225 6.05 7.33 -6.40
N PRO A 226 5.53 7.94 -7.49
CA PRO A 226 4.69 9.14 -7.42
C PRO A 226 3.37 9.01 -6.66
N HIS A 227 2.90 10.16 -6.18
CA HIS A 227 1.56 10.40 -5.67
C HIS A 227 0.54 10.62 -6.80
N GLY A 228 -0.75 10.67 -6.44
CA GLY A 228 -1.87 11.09 -7.28
C GLY A 228 -2.46 9.97 -8.14
N GLU A 229 -3.41 10.31 -9.02
CA GLU A 229 -4.05 9.39 -9.95
C GLU A 229 -4.20 9.99 -11.35
N TRP A 230 -4.23 9.12 -12.37
CA TRP A 230 -4.36 9.57 -13.76
C TRP A 230 -5.75 10.11 -14.06
N LYS A 231 -5.78 11.24 -14.76
CA LYS A 231 -6.96 11.89 -15.34
C LYS A 231 -6.60 12.44 -16.73
N ILE A 232 -7.59 12.58 -17.60
CA ILE A 232 -7.39 13.18 -18.92
C ILE A 232 -7.60 14.69 -18.84
N GLU A 233 -6.56 15.46 -19.14
CA GLU A 233 -6.60 16.93 -19.26
C GLU A 233 -5.81 17.36 -20.50
N ASN A 234 -6.35 18.29 -21.29
CA ASN A 234 -5.69 18.86 -22.48
C ASN A 234 -5.10 17.82 -23.47
N ASN A 235 -5.78 16.67 -23.64
CA ASN A 235 -5.33 15.53 -24.44
C ASN A 235 -3.99 14.92 -23.96
N ALA A 236 -3.82 14.85 -22.64
CA ALA A 236 -2.75 14.10 -21.98
C ALA A 236 -3.29 13.44 -20.70
N LEU A 237 -2.61 12.38 -20.23
CA LEU A 237 -2.76 11.88 -18.87
C LEU A 237 -1.96 12.78 -17.92
N THR A 238 -2.64 13.39 -16.96
CA THR A 238 -2.06 14.24 -15.90
C THR A 238 -2.44 13.69 -14.53
N GLY A 239 -1.91 14.28 -13.46
CA GLY A 239 -2.34 14.01 -12.08
C GLY A 239 -1.42 13.10 -11.26
N LYS A 240 -0.30 12.63 -11.82
CA LYS A 240 0.81 12.04 -11.05
C LYS A 240 1.87 13.10 -10.74
N GLU A 241 2.29 13.21 -9.48
CA GLU A 241 3.36 14.12 -9.04
C GLU A 241 4.17 13.53 -7.88
N VAL A 242 5.39 14.03 -7.66
CA VAL A 242 6.34 13.48 -6.68
C VAL A 242 7.21 14.59 -6.11
N ILE A 243 7.54 14.51 -4.82
CA ILE A 243 8.46 15.43 -4.15
C ILE A 243 9.85 14.78 -4.09
N LEU A 244 10.87 15.52 -4.50
CA LEU A 244 12.25 15.07 -4.67
C LEU A 244 13.21 16.04 -3.97
N ILE A 245 14.34 15.51 -3.50
CA ILE A 245 15.42 16.34 -2.95
C ILE A 245 16.05 17.17 -4.09
N PRO A 246 16.32 18.48 -3.90
CA PRO A 246 17.01 19.28 -4.90
C PRO A 246 18.43 18.76 -5.13
N GLU A 247 18.66 18.13 -6.29
CA GLU A 247 19.93 17.50 -6.64
C GLU A 247 20.29 17.66 -8.12
N LYS A 248 21.57 17.45 -8.43
CA LYS A 248 22.10 17.63 -9.79
C LYS A 248 21.78 16.40 -10.63
N ILE A 249 20.84 16.58 -11.55
CA ILE A 249 20.48 15.57 -12.55
C ILE A 249 21.66 15.23 -13.47
N GLU A 250 21.79 13.93 -13.72
CA GLU A 250 22.71 13.32 -14.68
C GLU A 250 21.93 12.26 -15.46
N SER A 251 21.86 12.40 -16.78
CA SER A 251 20.96 11.65 -17.67
C SER A 251 21.25 10.15 -17.75
N ASP A 252 22.50 9.72 -17.53
CA ASP A 252 22.88 8.30 -17.41
C ASP A 252 22.43 7.65 -16.09
N ASN A 253 22.21 8.46 -15.03
CA ASN A 253 21.94 7.99 -13.67
C ASN A 253 20.47 8.13 -13.26
N HIS A 254 19.78 9.17 -13.74
CA HIS A 254 18.41 9.51 -13.36
C HIS A 254 17.43 9.11 -14.47
N TYR A 255 16.38 8.36 -14.16
CA TYR A 255 15.43 7.88 -15.18
C TYR A 255 14.03 7.56 -14.64
N ILE A 256 13.00 7.90 -15.42
CA ILE A 256 11.60 7.51 -15.19
C ILE A 256 11.32 6.17 -15.88
N ASN A 257 11.02 5.15 -15.08
CA ASN A 257 10.48 3.89 -15.57
C ASN A 257 8.96 3.96 -15.66
N ILE A 258 8.39 3.42 -16.74
CA ILE A 258 6.95 3.38 -16.99
C ILE A 258 6.53 1.99 -17.47
N ASP A 259 5.54 1.38 -16.80
CA ASP A 259 4.89 0.16 -17.31
C ASP A 259 3.52 0.50 -17.91
N ILE A 260 3.31 0.11 -19.16
CA ILE A 260 2.03 0.27 -19.89
C ILE A 260 1.70 -1.06 -20.57
N ASN A 261 0.53 -1.63 -20.31
CA ASN A 261 0.12 -2.94 -20.85
C ASN A 261 1.15 -4.08 -20.64
N GLY A 262 1.91 -4.02 -19.54
CA GLY A 262 3.01 -4.96 -19.25
C GLY A 262 4.27 -4.82 -20.11
N LYS A 263 4.36 -3.80 -20.97
CA LYS A 263 5.63 -3.33 -21.56
C LYS A 263 6.27 -2.32 -20.61
N SER A 264 7.55 -2.53 -20.26
CA SER A 264 8.33 -1.63 -19.41
C SER A 264 9.25 -0.76 -20.27
N TYR A 265 9.16 0.56 -20.11
CA TYR A 265 9.97 1.57 -20.78
C TYR A 265 10.84 2.30 -19.76
N SER A 266 12.04 2.70 -20.15
CA SER A 266 12.94 3.52 -19.33
C SER A 266 13.29 4.80 -20.07
N CYS A 267 12.91 5.94 -19.48
CA CYS A 267 13.17 7.27 -20.00
C CYS A 267 14.26 7.90 -19.13
N PRO A 268 15.47 8.21 -19.63
CA PRO A 268 16.48 8.97 -18.86
C PRO A 268 15.93 10.35 -18.44
N PHE A 269 16.68 11.19 -17.74
CA PHE A 269 16.29 12.59 -17.55
C PHE A 269 16.86 13.53 -18.64
N PRO A 270 16.32 14.76 -18.78
CA PRO A 270 16.79 15.72 -19.76
C PRO A 270 18.20 16.21 -19.44
N ASP A 271 19.04 16.38 -20.46
CA ASP A 271 20.32 17.05 -20.30
C ASP A 271 20.10 18.48 -19.78
N ASN A 272 20.70 18.79 -18.63
CA ASN A 272 20.61 20.06 -17.89
C ASN A 272 19.31 20.33 -17.11
N PHE A 273 18.37 19.39 -16.96
CA PHE A 273 17.18 19.60 -16.11
C PHE A 273 17.56 19.91 -14.66
N GLN A 274 17.07 21.03 -14.08
CA GLN A 274 17.34 21.34 -12.67
C GLN A 274 16.16 20.98 -11.76
N LEU A 275 16.40 20.11 -10.77
CA LEU A 275 15.56 20.04 -9.56
C LEU A 275 16.12 21.04 -8.55
N ALA A 276 15.42 22.15 -8.37
CA ALA A 276 15.85 23.23 -7.47
C ALA A 276 14.89 23.41 -6.29
N SER A 277 15.41 23.94 -5.18
CA SER A 277 14.65 24.30 -3.98
C SER A 277 13.51 25.27 -4.30
N GLU A 278 12.35 25.08 -3.66
CA GLU A 278 11.13 25.88 -3.83
C GLU A 278 10.53 25.86 -5.26
N LYS A 279 10.89 24.87 -6.09
CA LYS A 279 10.44 24.73 -7.51
C LYS A 279 9.43 23.63 -7.79
N ASN A 280 8.43 24.00 -8.61
CA ASN A 280 7.46 23.11 -9.24
C ASN A 280 7.89 22.89 -10.70
N CYS A 281 8.60 21.79 -10.94
CA CYS A 281 9.10 21.39 -12.25
C CYS A 281 8.10 20.45 -12.94
N SER A 282 8.22 20.29 -14.26
CA SER A 282 7.33 19.38 -15.00
C SER A 282 8.04 18.64 -16.13
N ILE A 283 7.61 17.40 -16.38
CA ILE A 283 8.10 16.55 -17.46
C ILE A 283 6.93 15.93 -18.23
N ALA A 284 6.95 16.12 -19.55
CA ALA A 284 6.04 15.49 -20.48
C ALA A 284 6.71 14.26 -21.11
N ILE A 285 5.90 13.28 -21.53
CA ILE A 285 6.34 11.97 -21.98
C ILE A 285 5.42 11.54 -23.13
N ILE A 286 5.92 11.29 -24.36
CA ILE A 286 5.05 11.00 -25.53
C ILE A 286 4.98 9.49 -25.78
N TYR A 287 3.80 8.91 -25.60
CA TYR A 287 3.56 7.47 -25.79
C TYR A 287 3.20 7.13 -27.24
N LYS A 288 3.83 6.11 -27.83
CA LYS A 288 3.52 5.56 -29.15
C LYS A 288 3.65 4.03 -29.16
N SER A 289 2.54 3.30 -29.21
CA SER A 289 2.46 1.82 -29.13
C SER A 289 3.43 1.05 -30.03
N SER A 290 3.80 1.64 -31.17
CA SER A 290 4.62 1.07 -32.25
C SER A 290 6.12 1.37 -32.17
N GLU A 291 6.54 2.41 -31.45
CA GLU A 291 7.95 2.84 -31.31
C GLU A 291 8.37 3.06 -29.84
N GLY A 292 7.48 2.78 -28.89
CA GLY A 292 7.70 3.00 -27.47
C GLY A 292 7.46 4.44 -27.05
N ILE A 293 8.29 4.96 -26.15
CA ILE A 293 8.13 6.31 -25.60
C ILE A 293 9.16 7.25 -26.24
N GLN A 294 8.65 8.28 -26.91
CA GLN A 294 9.41 9.41 -27.48
C GLN A 294 9.08 10.67 -26.68
N ILE A 295 9.83 11.76 -26.85
CA ILE A 295 9.53 13.01 -26.13
C ILE A 295 9.91 14.21 -27.04
N ASN A 296 9.10 15.30 -27.06
CA ASN A 296 9.32 16.50 -27.88
C ASN A 296 8.76 17.82 -27.27
N ASN A 297 9.67 18.79 -27.05
CA ASN A 297 9.57 19.87 -26.05
C ASN A 297 8.31 20.75 -26.14
N PHE A 298 7.50 20.80 -25.07
CA PHE A 298 6.48 21.86 -24.89
C PHE A 298 6.12 22.23 -23.44
N ASP A 299 5.76 23.50 -23.26
CA ASP A 299 5.76 24.30 -22.02
C ASP A 299 4.35 24.82 -21.60
N HIS A 300 4.26 25.41 -20.40
CA HIS A 300 3.25 26.34 -19.81
C HIS A 300 2.17 25.85 -18.82
N SER A 301 2.37 26.23 -17.54
CA SER A 301 1.38 26.77 -16.56
C SER A 301 0.29 25.81 -15.98
N ILE A 302 -0.32 26.03 -14.79
CA ILE A 302 -0.42 27.19 -13.87
C ILE A 302 0.01 26.80 -12.41
N THR A 303 0.24 27.83 -11.58
CA THR A 303 0.78 27.91 -10.20
C THR A 303 -0.15 27.31 -9.10
N ASP A 304 0.18 27.18 -7.81
CA ASP A 304 1.27 27.74 -6.97
C ASP A 304 2.41 26.76 -6.63
N TRP A 305 3.33 27.20 -5.74
CA TRP A 305 4.81 27.11 -5.84
C TRP A 305 5.40 28.02 -6.94
N THR A 306 6.70 28.32 -6.86
CA THR A 306 7.38 29.08 -7.92
C THR A 306 7.74 28.17 -9.10
N GLU A 307 7.53 28.64 -10.33
CA GLU A 307 7.81 27.86 -11.54
C GLU A 307 9.32 27.55 -11.65
N GLY A 308 9.63 26.29 -11.97
CA GLY A 308 10.99 25.78 -12.18
C GLY A 308 11.22 25.32 -13.62
N ASP A 309 12.28 24.55 -13.81
CA ASP A 309 12.64 24.05 -15.14
C ASP A 309 11.61 23.05 -15.70
N SER A 310 11.46 23.10 -17.02
CA SER A 310 10.79 22.10 -17.84
C SER A 310 11.80 21.54 -18.85
N GLY A 311 11.65 20.27 -19.24
CA GLY A 311 12.60 19.63 -20.14
C GLY A 311 12.31 18.16 -20.40
N GLU A 312 13.01 17.60 -21.39
CA GLU A 312 12.68 16.30 -21.97
C GLU A 312 13.88 15.47 -22.46
N THR A 313 13.61 14.22 -22.78
CA THR A 313 14.56 13.10 -22.78
C THR A 313 14.20 12.10 -23.90
N THR A 314 14.82 10.92 -24.00
CA THR A 314 14.46 9.93 -25.03
C THR A 314 14.60 8.50 -24.50
N ALA A 315 13.53 7.69 -24.53
CA ALA A 315 13.62 6.31 -24.07
C ALA A 315 14.51 5.47 -25.00
N GLN A 316 15.29 4.58 -24.40
CA GLN A 316 15.91 3.47 -25.11
C GLN A 316 15.15 2.19 -24.81
N GLU A 317 15.03 1.30 -25.79
CA GLU A 317 14.41 -0.01 -25.61
C GLU A 317 15.22 -0.82 -24.57
N THR A 318 14.52 -1.48 -23.65
CA THR A 318 15.04 -1.66 -22.28
C THR A 318 16.24 -2.60 -22.17
N SER A 319 17.19 -2.20 -21.31
CA SER A 319 18.49 -2.86 -21.02
C SER A 319 18.37 -4.22 -20.29
N GLY A 320 17.32 -5.01 -20.54
CA GLY A 320 17.07 -6.33 -19.94
C GLY A 320 17.03 -6.34 -18.40
N VAL A 321 16.79 -5.18 -17.79
CA VAL A 321 16.65 -4.97 -16.35
C VAL A 321 15.21 -5.23 -15.91
N ILE A 322 15.05 -5.83 -14.73
CA ILE A 322 13.78 -6.14 -14.10
C ILE A 322 13.76 -5.45 -12.74
N HIS A 323 12.92 -4.43 -12.60
CA HIS A 323 12.78 -3.65 -11.38
C HIS A 323 11.80 -4.34 -10.42
N LEU A 324 12.18 -4.54 -9.17
CA LEU A 324 11.36 -5.12 -8.11
C LEU A 324 10.04 -4.34 -7.92
N SER A 325 10.10 -3.01 -8.10
CA SER A 325 8.96 -2.09 -8.02
C SER A 325 7.89 -2.31 -9.11
N ALA A 326 8.21 -3.00 -10.22
CA ALA A 326 7.23 -3.36 -11.25
C ALA A 326 6.33 -4.54 -10.84
N LEU A 327 6.76 -5.36 -9.87
CA LEU A 327 6.06 -6.57 -9.42
C LEU A 327 4.98 -6.23 -8.39
N LYS A 328 3.80 -5.83 -8.88
CA LYS A 328 2.66 -5.39 -8.05
C LYS A 328 1.93 -6.53 -7.32
N PHE A 329 1.94 -7.75 -7.87
CA PHE A 329 1.22 -8.93 -7.36
C PHE A 329 -0.25 -8.67 -7.00
N SER A 330 -0.99 -7.94 -7.85
CA SER A 330 -2.36 -7.48 -7.56
C SER A 330 -3.43 -8.44 -8.08
N LYS A 331 -3.13 -9.21 -9.13
CA LYS A 331 -4.00 -10.25 -9.70
C LYS A 331 -3.53 -11.65 -9.34
N SER A 332 -2.25 -11.84 -9.01
CA SER A 332 -1.66 -13.13 -8.67
C SER A 332 -0.37 -12.97 -7.85
N ASN A 333 0.00 -13.99 -7.06
CA ASN A 333 1.31 -14.06 -6.42
C ASN A 333 2.40 -14.61 -7.35
N VAL A 334 2.06 -15.02 -8.58
CA VAL A 334 2.99 -15.60 -9.56
C VAL A 334 3.03 -14.72 -10.81
N TYR A 335 4.24 -14.44 -11.31
CA TYR A 335 4.53 -13.80 -12.59
C TYR A 335 5.33 -14.73 -13.50
N LYS A 336 5.20 -14.50 -14.80
CA LYS A 336 6.05 -15.04 -15.86
C LYS A 336 6.94 -13.91 -16.40
N ALA A 337 8.23 -14.19 -16.53
CA ALA A 337 9.13 -13.39 -17.35
C ALA A 337 9.20 -14.05 -18.74
N ILE A 338 8.86 -13.30 -19.79
CA ILE A 338 8.65 -13.83 -21.14
C ILE A 338 9.58 -13.11 -22.12
N ASN A 339 10.53 -13.84 -22.72
CA ASN A 339 11.37 -13.38 -23.82
C ASN A 339 10.87 -14.01 -25.13
N GLU A 340 10.66 -13.21 -26.18
CA GLU A 340 10.20 -13.65 -27.51
C GLU A 340 9.01 -14.64 -27.52
N GLY A 341 8.10 -14.52 -26.54
CA GLY A 341 6.94 -15.40 -26.37
C GLY A 341 7.20 -16.68 -25.56
N THR A 342 8.45 -16.98 -25.21
CA THR A 342 8.86 -18.10 -24.35
C THR A 342 8.99 -17.64 -22.90
N GLN A 343 8.45 -18.41 -21.95
CA GLN A 343 8.69 -18.15 -20.52
C GLN A 343 10.12 -18.58 -20.14
N VAL A 344 10.90 -17.65 -19.60
CA VAL A 344 12.32 -17.84 -19.25
C VAL A 344 12.58 -17.79 -17.74
N ALA A 345 11.68 -17.19 -16.96
CA ALA A 345 11.64 -17.33 -15.51
C ALA A 345 10.19 -17.30 -14.96
N GLU A 346 10.04 -17.77 -13.72
CA GLU A 346 8.83 -17.63 -12.91
C GLU A 346 9.20 -16.82 -11.65
N ILE A 347 8.37 -15.84 -11.26
CA ILE A 347 8.63 -14.97 -10.11
C ILE A 347 7.47 -15.11 -9.13
N CYS A 348 7.76 -15.45 -7.87
CA CYS A 348 6.76 -15.79 -6.86
C CYS A 348 6.89 -14.89 -5.63
N LYS A 349 5.78 -14.24 -5.24
CA LYS A 349 5.58 -13.76 -3.86
C LYS A 349 5.08 -14.92 -3.02
N GLU A 350 5.99 -15.59 -2.34
CA GLU A 350 5.71 -16.83 -1.61
C GLU A 350 6.16 -16.77 -0.15
N TYR A 351 5.82 -17.82 0.58
CA TYR A 351 6.20 -18.02 1.97
C TYR A 351 7.31 -19.07 2.07
N LEU A 352 8.44 -18.72 2.69
CA LEU A 352 9.60 -19.58 2.91
C LEU A 352 9.69 -19.98 4.39
N LEU A 353 9.75 -21.29 4.64
CA LEU A 353 9.83 -21.89 5.97
C LEU A 353 10.84 -23.05 6.01
N ALA A 354 11.90 -22.89 6.81
CA ALA A 354 12.89 -23.91 7.18
C ALA A 354 13.53 -23.53 8.53
N ASP A 355 14.45 -24.34 9.05
CA ASP A 355 15.12 -24.11 10.35
C ASP A 355 15.84 -22.74 10.47
N ASN A 356 16.13 -22.09 9.33
CA ASN A 356 16.83 -20.81 9.23
C ASN A 356 16.04 -19.69 8.53
N ILE A 357 14.74 -19.87 8.26
CA ILE A 357 13.86 -18.84 7.67
C ILE A 357 12.39 -19.09 8.02
N ASP A 358 11.66 -18.05 8.44
CA ASP A 358 10.18 -18.01 8.51
C ASP A 358 9.75 -16.61 8.02
N ALA A 359 9.58 -16.45 6.70
CA ALA A 359 9.40 -15.13 6.07
C ALA A 359 8.61 -15.19 4.75
N GLN A 360 7.96 -14.08 4.36
CA GLN A 360 7.56 -13.88 2.96
C GLN A 360 8.75 -13.42 2.13
N ALA A 361 8.80 -13.86 0.87
CA ALA A 361 9.87 -13.56 -0.06
C ALA A 361 9.35 -13.28 -1.47
N ILE A 362 10.13 -12.53 -2.25
CA ILE A 362 10.03 -12.48 -3.71
C ILE A 362 11.18 -13.30 -4.27
N VAL A 363 10.82 -14.44 -4.89
CA VAL A 363 11.76 -15.46 -5.37
C VAL A 363 11.63 -15.60 -6.88
N VAL A 364 12.76 -15.64 -7.58
CA VAL A 364 12.81 -15.86 -9.04
C VAL A 364 13.41 -17.22 -9.32
N TYR A 365 12.70 -18.05 -10.09
CA TYR A 365 13.14 -19.36 -10.54
C TYR A 365 13.42 -19.33 -12.05
N PRO A 366 14.57 -19.85 -12.52
CA PRO A 366 14.81 -20.01 -13.95
C PRO A 366 13.84 -21.05 -14.53
N VAL A 367 13.40 -20.87 -15.77
CA VAL A 367 12.57 -21.83 -16.50
C VAL A 367 13.43 -22.50 -17.56
N LEU A 368 13.59 -23.81 -17.45
CA LEU A 368 14.47 -24.62 -18.29
C LEU A 368 13.65 -25.69 -19.01
N ASN A 369 13.78 -25.77 -20.33
CA ASN A 369 13.00 -26.68 -21.18
C ASN A 369 11.46 -26.56 -21.00
N GLY A 370 10.98 -25.36 -20.66
CA GLY A 370 9.55 -25.08 -20.42
C GLY A 370 9.03 -25.47 -19.03
N ALA A 371 9.90 -25.85 -18.08
CA ALA A 371 9.54 -26.17 -16.70
C ALA A 371 10.28 -25.27 -15.70
N THR A 372 9.56 -24.81 -14.66
CA THR A 372 10.13 -24.00 -13.58
C THR A 372 11.10 -24.82 -12.73
N ASP A 373 12.36 -24.40 -12.66
CA ASP A 373 13.37 -25.11 -11.87
C ASP A 373 13.40 -24.64 -10.41
N LEU A 374 12.52 -25.27 -9.62
CA LEU A 374 12.44 -25.09 -8.18
C LEU A 374 13.72 -25.48 -7.40
N ASN A 375 14.78 -26.01 -8.04
CA ASN A 375 16.03 -26.33 -7.36
C ASN A 375 17.05 -25.16 -7.39
N ASN A 376 16.78 -24.10 -8.18
CA ASN A 376 17.72 -22.99 -8.44
C ASN A 376 17.06 -21.61 -8.24
N GLY A 377 16.16 -21.48 -7.26
CA GLY A 377 15.49 -20.21 -6.97
C GLY A 377 16.41 -19.18 -6.32
N THR A 378 16.20 -17.91 -6.64
CA THR A 378 16.97 -16.77 -6.11
C THR A 378 16.04 -15.82 -5.36
N VAL A 379 16.33 -15.56 -4.09
CA VAL A 379 15.58 -14.64 -3.23
C VAL A 379 16.04 -13.22 -3.51
N ILE A 380 15.24 -12.47 -4.28
CA ILE A 380 15.51 -11.06 -4.60
C ILE A 380 15.22 -10.19 -3.38
N CYS A 381 14.09 -10.44 -2.71
CA CYS A 381 13.69 -9.68 -1.53
C CYS A 381 13.10 -10.61 -0.46
N LEU A 382 13.40 -10.32 0.81
CA LEU A 382 12.66 -10.82 1.97
C LEU A 382 11.78 -9.65 2.41
N LEU A 383 10.47 -9.89 2.53
CA LEU A 383 9.54 -8.80 2.80
C LEU A 383 9.62 -8.36 4.26
N ASP A 384 9.48 -7.06 4.49
CA ASP A 384 9.54 -6.39 5.79
C ASP A 384 10.88 -6.54 6.55
N GLU A 385 11.94 -7.01 5.86
CA GLU A 385 13.30 -7.19 6.38
C GLU A 385 14.25 -6.09 5.84
N PRO A 386 14.77 -5.18 6.68
CA PRO A 386 15.73 -4.15 6.27
C PRO A 386 17.21 -4.60 6.33
N ALA A 387 17.53 -5.76 6.93
CA ALA A 387 18.91 -6.21 7.07
C ALA A 387 19.50 -6.72 5.74
N SER A 388 20.83 -6.61 5.57
CA SER A 388 21.53 -7.02 4.36
C SER A 388 21.70 -8.56 4.23
N ILE A 389 20.58 -9.28 4.12
CA ILE A 389 20.51 -10.74 4.01
C ILE A 389 19.80 -11.23 2.73
N HIS A 390 19.56 -10.33 1.77
CA HIS A 390 18.94 -10.65 0.48
C HIS A 390 19.93 -11.27 -0.52
N GLY A 391 19.44 -11.77 -1.66
CA GLY A 391 20.25 -12.48 -2.66
C GLY A 391 20.47 -13.97 -2.36
N GLY A 392 19.74 -14.51 -1.37
CA GLY A 392 19.82 -15.92 -0.96
C GLY A 392 19.35 -16.90 -2.04
N LYS A 393 19.55 -18.20 -1.80
CA LYS A 393 19.18 -19.28 -2.74
C LYS A 393 18.24 -20.28 -2.09
N VAL A 394 17.24 -20.74 -2.84
CA VAL A 394 16.29 -21.78 -2.42
C VAL A 394 16.33 -22.98 -3.36
N SER A 395 16.22 -24.18 -2.77
CA SER A 395 16.08 -25.44 -3.48
C SER A 395 14.98 -26.29 -2.84
N TRP A 396 14.08 -26.83 -3.67
CA TRP A 396 12.90 -27.55 -3.21
C TRP A 396 12.99 -29.05 -3.42
N ASN A 397 12.86 -29.82 -2.34
CA ASN A 397 12.71 -31.27 -2.45
C ASN A 397 11.28 -31.63 -2.88
N LYS A 398 11.14 -31.93 -4.18
CA LYS A 398 9.86 -32.26 -4.85
C LYS A 398 9.18 -33.55 -4.36
N VAL A 399 9.80 -34.32 -3.45
CA VAL A 399 9.22 -35.56 -2.89
C VAL A 399 8.51 -35.32 -1.55
N ASN A 400 9.03 -34.45 -0.70
CA ASN A 400 8.52 -34.23 0.67
C ASN A 400 8.16 -32.77 0.98
N ASN A 401 8.17 -31.88 -0.02
CA ASN A 401 7.84 -30.45 0.11
C ASN A 401 8.77 -29.67 1.07
N ALA A 402 9.99 -30.16 1.29
CA ALA A 402 10.98 -29.48 2.14
C ALA A 402 11.77 -28.40 1.37
N LEU A 403 12.04 -27.30 2.06
CA LEU A 403 12.90 -26.21 1.62
C LEU A 403 14.33 -26.41 2.12
N ASP A 404 15.30 -26.24 1.23
CA ASP A 404 16.68 -25.90 1.58
C ASP A 404 16.91 -24.41 1.24
N TYR A 405 17.39 -23.63 2.21
CA TYR A 405 17.63 -22.19 2.08
C TYR A 405 19.06 -21.83 2.49
N THR A 406 19.79 -21.22 1.57
CA THR A 406 21.08 -20.57 1.84
C THR A 406 20.87 -19.06 1.96
N PRO A 407 21.10 -18.45 3.14
CA PRO A 407 20.99 -17.01 3.34
C PRO A 407 21.85 -16.19 2.38
N GLY A 408 21.33 -15.03 1.99
CA GLY A 408 22.07 -14.03 1.23
C GLY A 408 22.90 -13.11 2.13
N ASN A 409 23.55 -12.13 1.51
CA ASN A 409 24.39 -11.14 2.17
C ASN A 409 24.32 -9.75 1.50
N GLN A 410 23.29 -9.50 0.71
CA GLN A 410 23.10 -8.27 -0.06
C GLN A 410 22.15 -7.32 0.68
N SER A 411 22.34 -6.02 0.47
CA SER A 411 21.33 -4.99 0.73
C SER A 411 20.08 -5.22 -0.14
N ILE A 412 19.01 -4.44 0.10
CA ILE A 412 17.75 -4.56 -0.65
C ILE A 412 18.04 -4.49 -2.16
N ILE A 413 17.61 -5.53 -2.89
CA ILE A 413 17.87 -5.65 -4.33
C ILE A 413 16.72 -4.97 -5.08
N SER A 414 16.96 -3.73 -5.53
CA SER A 414 16.03 -2.99 -6.40
C SER A 414 15.83 -3.68 -7.74
N ASP A 415 16.91 -4.18 -8.32
CA ASP A 415 16.98 -4.55 -9.74
C ASP A 415 17.65 -5.91 -9.93
N PHE A 416 17.11 -6.71 -10.84
CA PHE A 416 17.70 -7.99 -11.22
C PHE A 416 17.56 -8.23 -12.72
N TYR A 417 18.25 -9.26 -13.21
CA TYR A 417 18.43 -9.53 -14.63
C TYR A 417 18.27 -11.02 -14.88
N ILE A 418 17.75 -11.37 -16.05
CA ILE A 418 17.82 -12.73 -16.60
C ILE A 418 18.92 -12.73 -17.65
N THR A 419 19.78 -13.75 -17.66
CA THR A 419 20.86 -13.86 -18.65
C THR A 419 20.43 -14.72 -19.85
N GLN A 420 21.30 -14.85 -20.86
CA GLN A 420 21.04 -15.64 -22.08
C GLN A 420 20.90 -17.16 -21.83
N ASP A 421 21.28 -17.68 -20.65
CA ASP A 421 21.07 -19.09 -20.27
C ASP A 421 19.90 -19.29 -19.28
N ASN A 422 19.04 -18.26 -19.17
CA ASN A 422 17.94 -18.11 -18.22
C ASN A 422 18.36 -18.02 -16.73
N SER A 423 19.65 -18.02 -16.38
CA SER A 423 20.07 -17.81 -15.00
C SER A 423 19.74 -16.40 -14.49
N ILE A 424 19.51 -16.30 -13.17
CA ILE A 424 19.11 -15.06 -12.49
C ILE A 424 20.34 -14.37 -11.93
N SER A 425 20.60 -13.14 -12.39
CA SER A 425 21.69 -12.29 -11.91
C SER A 425 21.14 -11.09 -11.14
N ILE A 426 21.78 -10.78 -10.00
CA ILE A 426 21.47 -9.62 -9.15
C ILE A 426 22.41 -8.43 -9.43
N SER A 427 23.31 -8.60 -10.40
CA SER A 427 24.17 -7.54 -10.96
C SER A 427 24.02 -7.54 -12.48
N LYS A 428 24.24 -6.38 -13.12
CA LYS A 428 24.06 -6.21 -14.56
C LYS A 428 25.04 -7.12 -15.34
N PRO A 429 24.56 -8.11 -16.10
CA PRO A 429 25.42 -8.95 -16.95
C PRO A 429 25.79 -8.19 -18.23
N GLU A 430 26.74 -8.73 -19.00
CA GLU A 430 27.18 -8.14 -20.28
C GLU A 430 26.04 -8.06 -21.32
N ASN A 431 25.23 -9.13 -21.41
CA ASN A 431 24.13 -9.26 -22.38
C ASN A 431 22.84 -9.73 -21.66
N PRO A 432 22.14 -8.84 -20.92
CA PRO A 432 20.90 -9.18 -20.25
C PRO A 432 19.78 -9.50 -21.25
N LEU A 433 18.89 -10.41 -20.88
CA LEU A 433 17.80 -10.88 -21.73
C LEU A 433 16.56 -9.97 -21.53
N PRO A 434 16.06 -9.28 -22.57
CA PRO A 434 14.86 -8.46 -22.45
C PRO A 434 13.63 -9.35 -22.24
N VAL A 435 12.84 -9.05 -21.21
CA VAL A 435 11.64 -9.82 -20.83
C VAL A 435 10.43 -8.92 -20.63
N ARG A 436 9.27 -9.42 -21.05
CA ARG A 436 7.96 -8.88 -20.69
C ARG A 436 7.47 -9.57 -19.42
N LEU A 437 7.04 -8.80 -18.43
CA LEU A 437 6.43 -9.32 -17.21
C LEU A 437 4.93 -9.59 -17.42
N GLN A 438 4.41 -10.66 -16.83
CA GLN A 438 2.98 -10.98 -16.86
C GLN A 438 2.54 -11.75 -15.61
N GLU A 439 1.52 -11.27 -14.90
CA GLU A 439 0.87 -12.01 -13.81
C GLU A 439 0.23 -13.30 -14.34
N GLU A 440 0.57 -14.46 -13.75
CA GLU A 440 -0.08 -15.73 -14.07
C GLU A 440 -1.35 -15.89 -13.25
N VAL A 441 -2.51 -15.67 -13.89
CA VAL A 441 -3.83 -16.02 -13.33
C VAL A 441 -4.34 -17.32 -13.95
N LEU A 442 -5.14 -18.06 -13.19
CA LEU A 442 -5.95 -19.14 -13.73
C LEU A 442 -7.18 -18.53 -14.41
N THR A 443 -7.24 -18.61 -15.73
CA THR A 443 -8.43 -18.25 -16.52
C THR A 443 -9.27 -19.50 -16.77
N ASP A 444 -10.44 -19.56 -16.14
CA ASP A 444 -11.44 -20.62 -16.30
C ASP A 444 -12.52 -20.17 -17.29
N ILE A 445 -12.70 -20.91 -18.40
CA ILE A 445 -13.63 -20.56 -19.49
C ILE A 445 -14.66 -21.67 -19.64
N ARG A 446 -15.94 -21.33 -19.49
CA ARG A 446 -17.07 -22.27 -19.52
C ARG A 446 -18.20 -21.69 -20.38
N ASN A 447 -18.32 -22.17 -21.62
CA ASN A 447 -19.17 -21.57 -22.66
C ASN A 447 -18.84 -20.07 -22.86
N THR A 448 -19.72 -19.18 -22.41
CA THR A 448 -19.60 -17.72 -22.46
C THR A 448 -19.15 -17.10 -21.13
N GLU A 449 -19.06 -17.89 -20.06
CA GLU A 449 -18.53 -17.44 -18.77
C GLU A 449 -17.00 -17.52 -18.80
N THR A 450 -16.33 -16.46 -18.34
CA THR A 450 -14.88 -16.43 -18.14
C THR A 450 -14.60 -15.87 -16.77
N GLN A 451 -13.92 -16.64 -15.91
CA GLN A 451 -13.59 -16.24 -14.56
C GLN A 451 -12.09 -16.40 -14.29
N THR A 452 -11.46 -15.34 -13.81
CA THR A 452 -10.07 -15.37 -13.36
C THR A 452 -9.96 -15.67 -11.86
N TYR A 453 -8.88 -16.36 -11.50
CA TYR A 453 -8.50 -16.67 -10.13
C TYR A 453 -7.00 -16.42 -9.93
N PRO A 454 -6.57 -15.79 -8.83
CA PRO A 454 -5.16 -15.67 -8.48
C PRO A 454 -4.50 -17.05 -8.32
N ILE A 455 -3.19 -17.13 -8.52
CA ILE A 455 -2.37 -18.31 -8.23
C ILE A 455 -1.43 -17.96 -7.07
N VAL A 456 -1.27 -18.90 -6.13
CA VAL A 456 -0.27 -18.78 -5.05
C VAL A 456 0.58 -20.04 -4.96
N LYS A 457 1.90 -19.85 -4.76
CA LYS A 457 2.87 -20.92 -4.56
C LYS A 457 3.04 -21.16 -3.05
N ILE A 458 2.86 -22.40 -2.61
CA ILE A 458 2.98 -22.83 -1.22
C ILE A 458 3.87 -24.08 -1.23
N GLY A 459 5.15 -23.90 -0.91
CA GLY A 459 6.15 -24.93 -1.16
C GLY A 459 6.26 -25.26 -2.65
N ILE A 460 6.19 -26.54 -3.01
CA ILE A 460 6.20 -27.02 -4.40
C ILE A 460 4.82 -26.95 -5.09
N GLN A 461 3.78 -26.54 -4.37
CA GLN A 461 2.38 -26.62 -4.83
C GLN A 461 1.84 -25.26 -5.28
N TYR A 462 1.00 -25.26 -6.32
CA TYR A 462 0.33 -24.07 -6.83
C TYR A 462 -1.18 -24.17 -6.63
N TRP A 463 -1.72 -23.25 -5.84
CA TRP A 463 -3.10 -23.25 -5.35
C TRP A 463 -3.89 -22.05 -5.90
N MET A 464 -5.21 -22.19 -6.04
CA MET A 464 -6.09 -21.05 -6.33
C MET A 464 -6.11 -20.09 -5.12
N GLY A 465 -5.78 -18.83 -5.34
CA GLY A 465 -5.82 -17.77 -4.31
C GLY A 465 -7.23 -17.26 -3.96
N ARG A 466 -8.30 -17.90 -4.46
CA ARG A 466 -9.69 -17.77 -3.98
C ARG A 466 -10.50 -19.01 -4.36
N SER A 467 -11.69 -19.17 -3.77
CA SER A 467 -12.54 -20.35 -4.01
C SER A 467 -13.22 -20.30 -5.39
N LEU A 468 -13.63 -21.46 -5.91
CA LEU A 468 -14.29 -21.62 -7.22
C LEU A 468 -15.73 -21.09 -7.21
N GLU A 469 -16.12 -20.36 -8.26
CA GLU A 469 -17.43 -19.67 -8.39
C GLU A 469 -18.22 -20.12 -9.63
N ALA A 470 -17.85 -21.25 -10.24
CA ALA A 470 -18.44 -21.73 -11.49
C ALA A 470 -19.91 -22.18 -11.35
N THR A 471 -20.76 -21.74 -12.28
CA THR A 471 -22.17 -22.19 -12.42
C THR A 471 -22.32 -23.31 -13.46
N HIS A 472 -21.32 -23.53 -14.32
CA HIS A 472 -21.26 -24.57 -15.34
C HIS A 472 -20.13 -25.57 -15.09
N TYR A 473 -20.25 -26.78 -15.64
CA TYR A 473 -19.16 -27.75 -15.79
C TYR A 473 -18.25 -27.40 -16.97
N THR A 474 -17.05 -27.98 -17.00
CA THR A 474 -16.12 -27.85 -18.14
C THR A 474 -16.59 -28.55 -19.43
N ASP A 475 -17.65 -29.38 -19.38
CA ASP A 475 -18.36 -29.86 -20.58
C ASP A 475 -19.53 -28.96 -21.02
N GLY A 476 -19.58 -27.72 -20.51
CA GLY A 476 -20.56 -26.70 -20.87
C GLY A 476 -21.95 -26.89 -20.27
N LYS A 477 -22.19 -27.91 -19.45
CA LYS A 477 -23.50 -28.15 -18.84
C LYS A 477 -23.69 -27.31 -17.59
N ALA A 478 -24.83 -26.64 -17.47
CA ALA A 478 -25.21 -25.90 -16.28
C ALA A 478 -25.31 -26.83 -15.06
N ILE A 479 -24.70 -26.40 -13.95
CA ILE A 479 -24.89 -26.97 -12.63
C ILE A 479 -26.18 -26.36 -12.07
N THR A 480 -27.10 -27.16 -11.54
CA THR A 480 -28.36 -26.62 -11.02
C THR A 480 -28.12 -25.84 -9.71
N LEU A 481 -28.53 -24.57 -9.66
CA LEU A 481 -28.62 -23.79 -8.41
C LEU A 481 -29.73 -24.36 -7.52
N LYS A 482 -29.45 -24.57 -6.24
CA LYS A 482 -30.38 -25.19 -5.30
C LYS A 482 -30.59 -24.35 -4.05
N LYS A 483 -31.84 -24.32 -3.60
CA LYS A 483 -32.28 -23.66 -2.36
C LYS A 483 -32.31 -24.64 -1.19
N ASP A 484 -32.77 -25.86 -1.45
CA ASP A 484 -32.84 -26.96 -0.49
C ASP A 484 -31.73 -27.99 -0.75
N PHE A 485 -31.20 -28.62 0.31
CA PHE A 485 -30.11 -29.59 0.17
C PHE A 485 -30.61 -30.91 -0.43
N THR A 486 -29.98 -31.36 -1.51
CA THR A 486 -30.35 -32.60 -2.22
C THR A 486 -29.14 -33.49 -2.54
N THR A 487 -29.42 -34.78 -2.77
CA THR A 487 -28.45 -35.83 -3.13
C THR A 487 -28.29 -36.01 -4.66
N THR A 488 -28.59 -34.97 -5.45
CA THR A 488 -28.24 -34.91 -6.87
C THR A 488 -27.33 -33.71 -7.10
N ALA A 489 -26.48 -33.74 -8.12
CA ALA A 489 -25.51 -32.68 -8.38
C ALA A 489 -26.14 -31.28 -8.40
N GLY A 490 -25.48 -30.32 -7.75
CA GLY A 490 -25.95 -28.94 -7.67
C GLY A 490 -24.94 -28.02 -6.98
N TYR A 491 -25.07 -26.73 -7.27
CA TYR A 491 -24.39 -25.67 -6.53
C TYR A 491 -25.41 -24.87 -5.70
N TYR A 492 -24.90 -24.16 -4.71
CA TYR A 492 -25.66 -23.40 -3.73
C TYR A 492 -24.91 -22.09 -3.49
N THR A 493 -25.64 -21.04 -3.11
CA THR A 493 -25.04 -19.76 -2.72
C THR A 493 -25.39 -19.39 -1.28
N GLY A 494 -24.58 -18.54 -0.65
CA GLY A 494 -24.88 -17.98 0.66
C GLY A 494 -23.82 -17.00 1.15
N LYS A 495 -24.18 -16.15 2.10
CA LYS A 495 -23.27 -15.16 2.71
C LYS A 495 -23.66 -14.79 4.14
N PHE A 496 -22.68 -14.32 4.90
CA PHE A 496 -22.92 -13.54 6.11
C PHE A 496 -23.39 -12.12 5.74
N LYS A 497 -24.03 -11.43 6.70
CA LYS A 497 -24.76 -10.18 6.50
C LYS A 497 -23.99 -9.12 5.70
N ASP A 498 -22.73 -8.92 6.05
CA ASP A 498 -21.89 -7.82 5.57
C ASP A 498 -20.82 -8.28 4.54
N ALA A 499 -21.04 -9.42 3.87
CA ALA A 499 -20.16 -9.89 2.79
C ALA A 499 -20.45 -9.13 1.46
N PRO A 500 -19.42 -8.81 0.66
CA PRO A 500 -19.59 -8.06 -0.60
C PRO A 500 -20.30 -8.87 -1.70
N GLN A 501 -20.15 -10.20 -1.71
CA GLN A 501 -20.76 -11.11 -2.68
C GLN A 501 -21.22 -12.42 -2.00
N ASP A 502 -21.98 -13.23 -2.74
CA ASP A 502 -22.34 -14.58 -2.31
C ASP A 502 -21.17 -15.56 -2.53
N PHE A 503 -20.95 -16.46 -1.58
CA PHE A 503 -20.01 -17.58 -1.72
C PHE A 503 -20.67 -18.78 -2.40
N TYR A 504 -19.87 -19.62 -3.05
CA TYR A 504 -20.32 -20.74 -3.88
C TYR A 504 -19.96 -22.09 -3.24
N PHE A 505 -20.95 -22.97 -3.12
CA PHE A 505 -20.82 -24.27 -2.48
C PHE A 505 -21.33 -25.38 -3.38
N TYR A 506 -20.64 -26.53 -3.39
CA TYR A 506 -20.93 -27.69 -4.25
C TYR A 506 -21.16 -28.93 -3.39
N ASN A 507 -22.09 -29.82 -3.76
CA ASN A 507 -22.25 -31.11 -3.09
C ASN A 507 -21.37 -32.21 -3.71
N SER A 508 -21.27 -33.37 -3.03
CA SER A 508 -20.43 -34.52 -3.46
C SER A 508 -20.63 -34.87 -4.92
N GLU A 509 -21.88 -34.98 -5.37
CA GLU A 509 -22.27 -35.33 -6.74
C GLU A 509 -21.76 -34.35 -7.80
N ALA A 510 -21.64 -33.06 -7.45
CA ALA A 510 -21.05 -32.07 -8.35
C ALA A 510 -19.51 -32.19 -8.39
N VAL A 511 -18.88 -32.55 -7.27
CA VAL A 511 -17.43 -32.75 -7.15
C VAL A 511 -16.97 -34.02 -7.88
N ILE A 512 -17.55 -35.19 -7.58
CA ILE A 512 -17.15 -36.49 -8.16
C ILE A 512 -17.54 -36.64 -9.64
N SER A 513 -18.18 -35.62 -10.23
CA SER A 513 -18.47 -35.53 -11.67
C SER A 513 -17.21 -35.56 -12.54
N GLY A 514 -16.04 -35.22 -11.98
CA GLY A 514 -14.77 -35.05 -12.70
C GLY A 514 -14.71 -33.82 -13.61
N LYS A 515 -15.72 -32.93 -13.57
CA LYS A 515 -15.90 -31.80 -14.51
C LYS A 515 -16.01 -30.43 -13.84
N LEU A 516 -15.80 -30.37 -12.54
CA LEU A 516 -15.94 -29.15 -11.75
C LEU A 516 -14.65 -28.31 -11.74
N SER A 517 -13.48 -28.95 -11.81
CA SER A 517 -12.17 -28.29 -11.84
C SER A 517 -11.87 -27.63 -13.20
N PRO A 518 -11.21 -26.47 -13.24
CA PRO A 518 -10.71 -25.85 -14.48
C PRO A 518 -9.68 -26.72 -15.22
N GLN A 519 -9.46 -26.43 -16.51
CA GLN A 519 -8.42 -27.09 -17.34
C GLN A 519 -7.02 -26.95 -16.70
N GLY A 520 -6.30 -28.06 -16.54
CA GLY A 520 -4.98 -28.11 -15.88
C GLY A 520 -5.00 -28.04 -14.35
N TRP A 521 -6.20 -28.04 -13.74
CA TRP A 521 -6.40 -27.93 -12.29
C TRP A 521 -7.30 -29.04 -11.78
N SER A 522 -7.27 -29.27 -10.47
CA SER A 522 -7.95 -30.40 -9.82
C SER A 522 -8.39 -30.07 -8.40
N ILE A 523 -9.44 -30.73 -7.91
CA ILE A 523 -9.77 -30.71 -6.47
C ILE A 523 -8.70 -31.55 -5.73
N PRO A 524 -8.01 -30.98 -4.72
CA PRO A 524 -6.83 -31.61 -4.13
C PRO A 524 -7.15 -32.93 -3.44
N THR A 525 -6.21 -33.85 -3.56
CA THR A 525 -6.24 -35.14 -2.85
C THR A 525 -5.83 -34.99 -1.39
N GLU A 526 -6.13 -36.00 -0.57
CA GLU A 526 -5.71 -36.02 0.84
C GLU A 526 -4.18 -35.85 0.98
N THR A 527 -3.39 -36.49 0.11
CA THR A 527 -1.92 -36.36 0.07
C THR A 527 -1.46 -34.92 -0.16
N GLU A 528 -2.15 -34.17 -1.03
CA GLU A 528 -1.79 -32.80 -1.35
C GLU A 528 -2.10 -31.85 -0.20
N TRP A 529 -3.17 -32.10 0.55
CA TRP A 529 -3.45 -31.40 1.80
C TRP A 529 -2.47 -31.75 2.92
N GLU A 530 -2.03 -33.01 3.05
CA GLU A 530 -1.00 -33.38 4.03
C GLU A 530 0.37 -32.74 3.72
N LEU A 531 0.77 -32.65 2.44
CA LEU A 531 2.00 -31.93 2.04
C LEU A 531 1.93 -30.43 2.36
N LEU A 532 0.75 -29.81 2.27
CA LEU A 532 0.55 -28.42 2.70
C LEU A 532 0.60 -28.29 4.22
N LYS A 533 -0.11 -29.16 4.96
CA LYS A 533 -0.10 -29.19 6.43
C LYS A 533 1.32 -29.35 6.98
N GLN A 534 2.08 -30.30 6.44
CA GLN A 534 3.47 -30.55 6.85
C GLN A 534 4.35 -29.32 6.62
N TYR A 535 4.28 -28.71 5.44
CA TYR A 535 5.08 -27.53 5.13
C TYR A 535 4.84 -26.36 6.08
N ILE A 536 3.58 -26.05 6.42
CA ILE A 536 3.25 -24.90 7.29
C ILE A 536 3.26 -25.22 8.80
N ASN A 537 3.80 -26.38 9.22
CA ASN A 537 3.72 -26.90 10.59
C ASN A 537 2.27 -26.96 11.14
N ASN A 538 1.31 -27.28 10.27
CA ASN A 538 -0.14 -27.32 10.48
C ASN A 538 -0.80 -25.99 10.93
N ASP A 539 -0.09 -24.86 10.90
CA ASP A 539 -0.60 -23.55 11.32
C ASP A 539 -1.52 -22.90 10.27
N ALA A 540 -2.82 -23.14 10.44
CA ALA A 540 -3.89 -22.54 9.67
C ALA A 540 -3.90 -21.00 9.68
N SER A 541 -3.30 -20.32 10.67
CA SER A 541 -3.27 -18.84 10.67
C SER A 541 -2.51 -18.28 9.47
N LYS A 542 -1.51 -19.02 8.98
CA LYS A 542 -0.74 -18.72 7.76
C LYS A 542 -1.58 -18.82 6.48
N LEU A 543 -2.80 -19.39 6.55
CA LEU A 543 -3.79 -19.47 5.46
C LEU A 543 -5.02 -18.57 5.62
N LYS A 544 -5.42 -18.23 6.86
CA LYS A 544 -6.67 -17.49 7.15
C LYS A 544 -6.60 -16.05 6.65
N PHE A 545 -7.68 -15.57 6.04
CA PHE A 545 -7.86 -14.18 5.62
C PHE A 545 -9.27 -13.67 5.91
N GLY A 546 -9.47 -12.35 5.97
CA GLY A 546 -10.79 -11.73 6.09
C GLY A 546 -11.40 -11.76 7.51
N PRO A 547 -12.71 -11.53 7.64
CA PRO A 547 -13.36 -11.20 8.92
C PRO A 547 -13.69 -12.44 9.77
N TRP A 548 -12.67 -13.14 10.27
CA TRP A 548 -12.89 -14.23 11.23
C TRP A 548 -13.39 -13.67 12.58
N SER A 549 -14.42 -14.33 13.14
CA SER A 549 -14.94 -14.08 14.49
C SER A 549 -13.96 -14.48 15.58
N SER A 550 -14.14 -13.93 16.79
CA SER A 550 -13.60 -14.50 18.03
C SER A 550 -14.18 -15.89 18.34
N ASP A 551 -13.56 -16.60 19.28
CA ASP A 551 -14.04 -17.85 19.87
C ASP A 551 -15.24 -17.62 20.84
N GLU A 552 -15.59 -18.65 21.63
CA GLU A 552 -16.67 -18.59 22.63
C GLU A 552 -16.32 -17.80 23.91
N ASN A 553 -15.04 -17.53 24.17
CA ASN A 553 -14.55 -16.71 25.28
C ASN A 553 -14.42 -15.23 24.90
N GLY A 554 -14.35 -14.93 23.59
CA GLY A 554 -14.12 -13.61 23.02
C GLY A 554 -12.71 -13.42 22.44
N ASP A 555 -11.83 -14.41 22.59
CA ASP A 555 -10.47 -14.38 22.10
C ASP A 555 -10.42 -14.55 20.58
N LYS A 556 -9.52 -13.79 19.92
CA LYS A 556 -9.38 -13.81 18.47
C LYS A 556 -8.02 -14.37 18.07
N LEU A 557 -8.02 -15.56 17.48
CA LEU A 557 -6.80 -16.22 17.02
C LEU A 557 -6.15 -15.46 15.83
N PRO A 558 -4.81 -15.58 15.67
CA PRO A 558 -4.07 -14.98 14.55
C PRO A 558 -4.65 -15.27 13.16
N ILE A 559 -4.56 -14.26 12.29
CA ILE A 559 -4.99 -14.26 10.89
C ILE A 559 -3.83 -13.64 10.10
N LEU A 560 -2.85 -14.46 9.73
CA LEU A 560 -1.58 -13.99 9.17
C LEU A 560 -1.59 -13.97 7.63
N ASN A 561 -2.26 -14.93 7.00
CA ASN A 561 -2.34 -15.09 5.55
C ASN A 561 -0.99 -15.09 4.79
N ILE A 562 0.14 -15.33 5.45
CA ILE A 562 1.47 -15.18 4.84
C ILE A 562 1.75 -16.12 3.67
N THR A 563 0.95 -17.18 3.47
CA THR A 563 0.98 -18.01 2.25
C THR A 563 0.26 -17.41 1.03
N GLY A 564 -0.53 -16.35 1.21
CA GLY A 564 -1.45 -15.82 0.21
C GLY A 564 -2.68 -16.70 -0.06
N PHE A 565 -2.88 -17.79 0.69
CA PHE A 565 -3.96 -18.75 0.43
C PHE A 565 -5.37 -18.14 0.48
N ASN A 566 -5.59 -17.05 1.20
CA ASN A 566 -6.89 -16.36 1.28
C ASN A 566 -8.04 -17.29 1.71
N GLY A 567 -7.87 -17.93 2.87
CA GLY A 567 -8.91 -18.67 3.57
C GLY A 567 -9.92 -17.72 4.23
N VAL A 568 -10.86 -17.21 3.45
CA VAL A 568 -12.02 -16.42 3.91
C VAL A 568 -12.97 -17.32 4.71
N PRO A 569 -13.62 -16.88 5.80
CA PRO A 569 -14.57 -17.70 6.57
C PRO A 569 -15.94 -17.76 5.87
N GLU A 570 -15.98 -18.42 4.72
CA GLU A 570 -17.12 -18.51 3.81
C GLU A 570 -18.34 -19.21 4.42
N GLY A 571 -18.15 -20.12 5.39
CA GLY A 571 -19.18 -21.01 5.93
C GLY A 571 -19.34 -22.29 5.11
N TYR A 572 -20.55 -22.88 5.13
CA TYR A 572 -20.95 -24.02 4.28
C TYR A 572 -22.48 -24.19 4.27
N ILE A 573 -23.02 -25.02 3.38
CA ILE A 573 -24.43 -25.44 3.40
C ILE A 573 -24.57 -26.74 4.20
N LEU A 574 -25.54 -26.80 5.11
CA LEU A 574 -25.79 -27.96 5.98
C LEU A 574 -27.20 -28.53 5.77
N LYS A 575 -27.30 -29.83 5.44
CA LYS A 575 -28.56 -30.54 5.21
C LYS A 575 -29.54 -30.45 6.38
N SER A 576 -29.07 -30.58 7.62
CA SER A 576 -29.94 -30.55 8.82
C SER A 576 -30.50 -29.17 9.14
N LYS A 577 -29.87 -28.09 8.65
CA LYS A 577 -30.41 -26.72 8.68
C LYS A 577 -31.08 -26.31 7.36
N ASN A 578 -30.99 -27.15 6.32
CA ASN A 578 -31.44 -26.91 4.96
C ASN A 578 -31.01 -25.53 4.40
N GLY A 579 -29.75 -25.15 4.61
CA GLY A 579 -29.27 -23.82 4.19
C GLY A 579 -27.86 -23.46 4.66
N TYR A 580 -27.49 -22.22 4.39
CA TYR A 580 -26.21 -21.59 4.72
C TYR A 580 -25.96 -21.51 6.22
N THR A 581 -24.72 -21.77 6.64
CA THR A 581 -24.37 -21.74 8.07
C THR A 581 -22.87 -21.48 8.32
N ASN A 582 -22.57 -21.01 9.55
CA ASN A 582 -21.23 -20.81 10.10
C ASN A 582 -20.27 -19.87 9.32
N GLY A 583 -20.77 -19.00 8.44
CA GLY A 583 -19.97 -17.87 7.93
C GLY A 583 -19.43 -16.98 9.05
N LEU A 584 -18.26 -16.36 8.84
CA LEU A 584 -17.40 -15.72 9.86
C LEU A 584 -16.69 -16.69 10.84
N TYR A 585 -17.16 -17.94 10.98
CA TYR A 585 -16.62 -18.90 11.96
C TYR A 585 -15.76 -20.01 11.33
N THR A 586 -15.97 -20.35 10.06
CA THR A 586 -15.23 -21.43 9.38
C THR A 586 -15.23 -21.25 7.87
N VAL A 587 -14.28 -21.91 7.20
CA VAL A 587 -14.45 -22.36 5.82
C VAL A 587 -14.04 -23.82 5.74
N VAL A 588 -14.70 -24.55 4.86
CA VAL A 588 -14.51 -25.97 4.67
C VAL A 588 -14.32 -26.25 3.19
N TYR A 589 -13.28 -27.01 2.85
CA TYR A 589 -12.94 -27.38 1.48
C TYR A 589 -13.11 -28.87 1.24
N TRP A 590 -13.51 -29.22 0.02
CA TRP A 590 -13.50 -30.60 -0.45
C TRP A 590 -12.07 -31.15 -0.59
N SER A 591 -11.89 -32.42 -0.23
CA SER A 591 -10.75 -33.24 -0.64
C SER A 591 -11.25 -34.50 -1.35
N THR A 592 -10.43 -35.03 -2.26
CA THR A 592 -10.73 -36.26 -3.02
C THR A 592 -9.76 -37.40 -2.70
N ASN A 593 -10.17 -38.63 -3.07
CA ASN A 593 -9.23 -39.74 -3.21
C ASN A 593 -8.31 -39.53 -4.44
N SER A 594 -7.24 -40.33 -4.56
CA SER A 594 -6.29 -40.25 -5.69
C SER A 594 -6.91 -40.45 -7.09
N SER A 595 -8.12 -41.01 -7.16
CA SER A 595 -8.89 -41.21 -8.40
C SER A 595 -9.88 -40.07 -8.70
N GLY A 596 -9.96 -39.03 -7.87
CA GLY A 596 -10.88 -37.90 -8.01
C GLY A 596 -12.38 -38.24 -7.88
N ASN A 597 -12.72 -39.48 -7.53
CA ASN A 597 -14.09 -40.04 -7.67
C ASN A 597 -14.80 -40.34 -6.34
N GLN A 598 -14.17 -40.01 -5.21
CA GLN A 598 -14.77 -40.08 -3.88
C GLN A 598 -14.37 -38.86 -3.05
N THR A 599 -15.28 -38.41 -2.19
CA THR A 599 -15.11 -37.27 -1.28
C THR A 599 -15.35 -37.72 0.16
N ASN A 600 -14.42 -38.49 0.72
CA ASN A 600 -14.58 -39.10 2.04
C ASN A 600 -14.24 -38.12 3.20
N ARG A 601 -13.45 -37.09 2.90
CA ARG A 601 -12.81 -36.18 3.86
C ARG A 601 -12.98 -34.72 3.41
N ALA A 602 -13.16 -33.83 4.37
CA ALA A 602 -13.19 -32.38 4.17
C ALA A 602 -12.23 -31.68 5.12
N ILE A 603 -11.68 -30.57 4.66
CA ILE A 603 -10.62 -29.80 5.32
C ILE A 603 -11.22 -28.53 5.93
N TYR A 604 -11.06 -28.35 7.23
CA TYR A 604 -11.66 -27.29 8.02
C TYR A 604 -10.60 -26.27 8.47
N LEU A 605 -10.84 -25.01 8.15
CA LEU A 605 -10.25 -23.87 8.84
C LEU A 605 -11.29 -23.33 9.84
N LEU A 606 -10.91 -23.11 11.09
CA LEU A 606 -11.83 -22.82 12.21
C LEU A 606 -11.41 -21.55 12.96
N HIS A 607 -12.37 -20.79 13.49
CA HIS A 607 -12.08 -19.64 14.35
C HIS A 607 -11.50 -20.03 15.72
N THR A 608 -11.84 -21.22 16.24
CA THR A 608 -11.46 -21.75 17.57
C THR A 608 -10.10 -22.45 17.62
N THR A 609 -9.42 -22.68 16.49
CA THR A 609 -8.09 -23.30 16.49
C THR A 609 -7.25 -22.86 15.30
N ASN A 610 -5.93 -22.86 15.47
CA ASN A 610 -4.95 -22.66 14.39
C ASN A 610 -4.43 -23.98 13.81
N GLU A 611 -4.94 -25.14 14.21
CA GLU A 611 -4.70 -26.37 13.47
C GLU A 611 -5.68 -26.50 12.28
N ILE A 612 -5.20 -26.99 11.13
CA ILE A 612 -6.10 -27.49 10.10
C ILE A 612 -6.73 -28.80 10.61
N LYS A 613 -8.07 -28.87 10.62
CA LYS A 613 -8.81 -30.05 11.08
C LYS A 613 -9.43 -30.80 9.92
N ASP A 614 -9.62 -32.10 10.10
CA ASP A 614 -10.27 -32.99 9.15
C ASP A 614 -11.66 -33.42 9.65
N GLY A 615 -12.60 -33.64 8.75
CA GLY A 615 -13.90 -34.21 9.11
C GLY A 615 -14.58 -34.96 7.96
N ASN A 616 -15.27 -36.04 8.32
CA ASN A 616 -16.08 -36.83 7.39
C ASN A 616 -17.40 -36.10 7.10
N ILE A 617 -17.85 -36.10 5.84
CA ILE A 617 -19.09 -35.41 5.45
C ILE A 617 -19.88 -36.18 4.38
N THR A 618 -21.20 -36.22 4.55
CA THR A 618 -22.17 -36.73 3.54
C THR A 618 -23.44 -35.88 3.47
N ASP A 619 -23.49 -34.77 4.22
CA ASP A 619 -24.67 -33.97 4.51
C ASP A 619 -24.45 -32.46 4.26
N ARG A 620 -23.44 -32.10 3.45
CA ARG A 620 -23.01 -30.71 3.24
C ARG A 620 -22.73 -30.40 1.78
N ALA A 621 -22.81 -29.12 1.43
CA ALA A 621 -22.17 -28.57 0.25
C ALA A 621 -21.09 -27.58 0.72
N LEU A 622 -19.89 -27.72 0.17
CA LEU A 622 -18.69 -26.98 0.59
C LEU A 622 -18.05 -26.21 -0.55
N SER A 623 -17.16 -25.29 -0.20
CA SER A 623 -16.32 -24.53 -1.12
C SER A 623 -15.34 -25.45 -1.86
N VAL A 624 -15.01 -25.10 -3.10
CA VAL A 624 -13.99 -25.79 -3.90
C VAL A 624 -12.78 -24.89 -4.06
N ARG A 625 -11.59 -25.47 -3.91
CA ARG A 625 -10.30 -24.79 -3.94
C ARG A 625 -9.32 -25.70 -4.67
N CYS A 626 -8.97 -25.38 -5.92
CA CYS A 626 -8.19 -26.30 -6.75
C CYS A 626 -6.67 -26.12 -6.60
N ILE A 627 -5.94 -27.17 -6.97
CA ILE A 627 -4.48 -27.23 -7.10
C ILE A 627 -4.09 -27.55 -8.56
N ARG A 628 -2.99 -26.95 -9.05
CA ARG A 628 -2.40 -27.19 -10.39
C ARG A 628 -1.87 -28.63 -10.46
N LYS A 629 -1.91 -29.24 -11.64
CA LYS A 629 -1.38 -30.59 -11.92
C LYS A 629 -0.27 -30.57 -12.96
#